data_AF-A0A0R1S4U1-F1
#
_entry.id   AF-A0A0R1S4U1-F1
#
_cell.length_a   1.000
_cell.length_b   1.000
_cell.length_c   1.000
_cell.angle_alpha   90.00
_cell.angle_beta   90.00
_cell.angle_gamma   90.00
#
_symmetry.space_group_name_H-M   'P 1'
#
loop_
_entity.id
_entity.type
_entity.pdbx_description
1 polymer ?
#
loop_
_entity_poly.entity_id
_entity_poly.type
_entity_poly.pdbx_seq_one_letter_code
_entity_poly.pdbx_strand_id
1 'polypeptide(L)'
;MSVIFMKKIMVMAGCIIMLLMGIGVKVQINNKNSNLEKQRTAAIGVKEVQPEVEEIHFIEDGSIDGGGAWSVDAKLKINNKIYNEILTKNGLGAGDNLPEGNTGTRIPVEVLYSNGQEETLK
;
A
#
# COMPACT_ATOMS: atom_id res chain seq x y z
N MET A 1 -42.52 5.91 -37.50
CA MET A 1 -41.13 6.04 -37.00
C MET A 1 -40.39 4.76 -37.36
N SER A 2 -39.45 4.82 -38.31
CA SER A 2 -38.90 3.62 -38.96
C SER A 2 -38.06 2.76 -38.01
N VAL A 3 -38.18 1.43 -38.13
CA VAL A 3 -37.44 0.41 -37.35
C VAL A 3 -35.92 0.65 -37.33
N ILE A 4 -35.41 1.31 -38.37
CA ILE A 4 -34.01 1.74 -38.54
C ILE A 4 -33.58 2.76 -37.46
N PHE A 5 -34.48 3.65 -37.03
CA PHE A 5 -34.19 4.69 -36.04
C PHE A 5 -34.07 4.11 -34.62
N MET A 6 -34.91 3.11 -34.29
CA MET A 6 -34.88 2.40 -33.00
C MET A 6 -33.60 1.55 -32.81
N LYS A 7 -33.12 0.87 -33.87
CA LYS A 7 -31.86 0.11 -33.83
C LYS A 7 -30.64 1.02 -33.57
N LYS A 8 -30.62 2.23 -34.13
CA LYS A 8 -29.51 3.18 -33.94
C LYS A 8 -29.41 3.69 -32.49
N ILE A 9 -30.56 3.94 -31.85
CA ILE A 9 -30.62 4.37 -30.44
C ILE A 9 -30.12 3.26 -29.50
N MET A 10 -30.51 2.00 -29.78
CA MET A 10 -30.12 0.86 -28.94
C MET A 10 -28.61 0.57 -29.01
N VAL A 11 -27.98 0.75 -30.17
CA VAL A 11 -26.51 0.60 -30.32
C VAL A 11 -25.75 1.73 -29.61
N MET A 12 -26.23 2.97 -29.69
CA MET A 12 -25.59 4.08 -28.96
C MET A 12 -25.68 3.93 -27.43
N ALA A 13 -26.80 3.45 -26.91
CA ALA A 13 -26.96 3.21 -25.47
C ALA A 13 -25.99 2.12 -24.94
N GLY A 14 -25.72 1.08 -25.73
CA GLY A 14 -24.78 0.02 -25.36
C GLY A 14 -23.31 0.48 -25.29
N CYS A 15 -22.89 1.39 -26.18
CA CYS A 15 -21.52 1.92 -26.18
C CYS A 15 -21.21 2.79 -24.95
N ILE A 16 -22.20 3.52 -24.43
CA ILE A 16 -22.03 4.37 -23.24
C ILE A 16 -21.79 3.52 -21.98
N ILE A 17 -22.45 2.37 -21.88
CA ILE A 17 -22.31 1.45 -20.74
C ILE A 17 -20.91 0.80 -20.70
N MET A 18 -20.33 0.43 -21.84
CA MET A 18 -18.95 -0.11 -21.89
C MET A 18 -17.88 0.94 -21.54
N LEU A 19 -18.08 2.21 -21.93
CA LEU A 19 -17.15 3.29 -21.60
C LEU A 19 -17.08 3.57 -20.08
N LEU A 20 -18.20 3.43 -19.36
CA LEU A 20 -18.24 3.67 -17.92
C LEU A 20 -17.56 2.56 -17.10
N MET A 21 -17.61 1.30 -17.55
CA MET A 21 -16.93 0.19 -16.85
C MET A 21 -15.39 0.25 -17.00
N GLY A 22 -14.88 0.74 -18.13
CA GLY A 22 -13.44 0.80 -18.40
C GLY A 22 -12.67 1.79 -17.51
N ILE A 23 -13.33 2.84 -17.02
CA ILE A 23 -12.68 3.89 -16.21
C ILE A 23 -12.46 3.43 -14.76
N GLY A 24 -13.43 2.71 -14.17
CA GLY A 24 -13.35 2.26 -12.78
C GLY A 24 -12.22 1.26 -12.50
N VAL A 25 -11.95 0.36 -13.46
CA VAL A 25 -10.89 -0.66 -13.33
C VAL A 25 -9.50 -0.03 -13.41
N LYS A 26 -9.29 0.95 -14.31
CA LYS A 26 -7.97 1.56 -14.53
C LYS A 26 -7.51 2.41 -13.35
N VAL A 27 -8.44 3.11 -12.69
CA VAL A 27 -8.14 3.94 -11.50
C VAL A 27 -7.75 3.06 -10.31
N GLN A 28 -8.43 1.92 -10.10
CA GLN A 28 -8.06 1.00 -9.01
C GLN A 28 -6.67 0.39 -9.18
N ILE A 29 -6.28 0.03 -10.41
CA ILE A 29 -4.96 -0.57 -10.67
C ILE A 29 -3.83 0.44 -10.41
N ASN A 30 -3.98 1.69 -10.85
CA ASN A 30 -2.97 2.73 -10.60
C ASN A 30 -2.82 3.07 -9.10
N ASN A 31 -3.93 3.14 -8.36
CA ASN A 31 -3.88 3.40 -6.91
C ASN A 31 -3.25 2.25 -6.14
N LYS A 32 -3.55 0.99 -6.50
CA LYS A 32 -2.94 -0.19 -5.87
C LYS A 32 -1.43 -0.26 -6.07
N ASN A 33 -0.96 0.04 -7.28
CA ASN A 33 0.48 0.12 -7.55
C ASN A 33 1.16 1.23 -6.74
N SER A 34 0.53 2.41 -6.65
CA SER A 34 1.09 3.52 -5.86
C SER A 34 1.13 3.24 -4.36
N ASN A 35 0.15 2.53 -3.80
CA ASN A 35 0.17 2.16 -2.38
C ASN A 35 1.29 1.17 -2.07
N LEU A 36 1.44 0.13 -2.90
CA LEU A 36 2.50 -0.87 -2.75
C LEU A 36 3.89 -0.24 -2.78
N GLU A 37 4.14 0.67 -3.73
CA GLU A 37 5.42 1.39 -3.82
C GLU A 37 5.71 2.21 -2.55
N LYS A 38 4.69 2.86 -1.97
CA LYS A 38 4.83 3.62 -0.72
C LYS A 38 5.09 2.71 0.48
N GLN A 39 4.37 1.59 0.59
CA GLN A 39 4.62 0.58 1.63
C GLN A 39 6.04 0.03 1.53
N ARG A 40 6.51 -0.29 0.31
CA ARG A 40 7.88 -0.75 0.08
C ARG A 40 8.92 0.29 0.48
N THR A 41 8.68 1.56 0.14
CA THR A 41 9.57 2.67 0.52
C THR A 41 9.60 2.85 2.05
N ALA A 42 8.45 2.77 2.70
CA ALA A 42 8.36 2.82 4.16
C ALA A 42 9.12 1.66 4.82
N ALA A 43 8.99 0.44 4.31
CA ALA A 43 9.71 -0.73 4.82
C ALA A 43 11.24 -0.58 4.72
N ILE A 44 11.73 -0.03 3.60
CA ILE A 44 13.16 0.29 3.44
C ILE A 44 13.59 1.34 4.48
N GLY A 45 12.81 2.40 4.69
CA GLY A 45 13.11 3.41 5.70
C GLY A 45 13.14 2.85 7.13
N VAL A 46 12.21 1.96 7.48
CA VAL A 46 12.24 1.25 8.78
C VAL A 46 13.53 0.45 8.92
N LYS A 47 13.92 -0.31 7.89
CA LYS A 47 15.16 -1.10 7.92
C LYS A 47 16.42 -0.25 8.11
N GLU A 48 16.44 0.96 7.55
CA GLU A 48 17.57 1.88 7.70
C GLU A 48 17.73 2.41 9.13
N VAL A 49 16.61 2.66 9.82
CA VAL A 49 16.58 3.20 11.18
C VAL A 49 16.64 2.09 12.25
N GLN A 50 16.02 0.94 11.96
CA GLN A 50 15.92 -0.20 12.86
C GLN A 50 16.49 -1.47 12.20
N PRO A 51 17.82 -1.68 12.24
CA PRO A 51 18.47 -2.78 11.52
C PRO A 51 18.13 -4.18 12.07
N GLU A 52 17.57 -4.26 13.28
CA GLU A 52 17.16 -5.50 13.96
C GLU A 52 15.71 -5.92 13.64
N VAL A 53 15.01 -5.18 12.77
CA VAL A 53 13.65 -5.58 12.35
C VAL A 53 13.70 -6.88 11.55
N GLU A 54 12.89 -7.84 11.95
CA GLU A 54 12.80 -9.16 11.33
C GLU A 54 11.66 -9.20 10.32
N GLU A 55 10.51 -8.64 10.71
CA GLU A 55 9.28 -8.68 9.91
C GLU A 55 8.55 -7.33 9.96
N ILE A 56 7.94 -6.94 8.84
CA ILE A 56 7.04 -5.79 8.72
C ILE A 56 5.73 -6.27 8.08
N HIS A 57 4.62 -6.13 8.78
CA HIS A 57 3.29 -6.50 8.29
C HIS A 57 2.39 -5.27 8.21
N PHE A 58 2.10 -4.82 7.00
CA PHE A 58 1.14 -3.75 6.74
C PHE A 58 -0.28 -4.27 6.91
N ILE A 59 -1.03 -3.69 7.85
CA ILE A 59 -2.38 -4.19 8.19
C ILE A 59 -3.47 -3.65 7.26
N GLU A 60 -3.20 -2.55 6.56
CA GLU A 60 -4.14 -1.91 5.64
C GLU A 60 -3.42 -1.10 4.53
N ASP A 61 -4.20 -0.61 3.57
CA ASP A 61 -3.72 0.36 2.58
C ASP A 61 -3.44 1.70 3.26
N GLY A 62 -2.33 2.34 2.92
CA GLY A 62 -2.00 3.64 3.50
C GLY A 62 -2.87 4.76 2.93
N SER A 63 -3.13 5.76 3.75
CA SER A 63 -4.01 6.88 3.41
C SER A 63 -3.29 8.23 3.52
N ILE A 64 -3.85 9.25 2.86
CA ILE A 64 -3.36 10.62 2.95
C ILE A 64 -4.28 11.39 3.89
N ASP A 65 -3.70 12.03 4.90
CA ASP A 65 -4.44 12.86 5.85
C ASP A 65 -4.88 14.22 5.26
N GLY A 66 -5.61 15.01 6.03
CA GLY A 66 -6.06 16.35 5.61
C GLY A 66 -4.91 17.35 5.36
N GLY A 67 -3.69 17.04 5.81
CA GLY A 67 -2.47 17.81 5.57
C GLY A 67 -1.67 17.36 4.36
N GLY A 68 -2.09 16.30 3.66
CA GLY A 68 -1.37 15.76 2.51
C GLY A 68 -0.25 14.77 2.87
N ALA A 69 -0.12 14.38 4.15
CA ALA A 69 0.86 13.40 4.58
C ALA A 69 0.30 11.99 4.44
N TRP A 70 1.08 11.09 3.84
CA TRP A 70 0.73 9.68 3.73
C TRP A 70 1.24 8.91 4.94
N SER A 71 0.40 8.05 5.49
CA SER A 71 0.74 7.12 6.58
C SER A 71 0.00 5.80 6.46
N VAL A 72 0.50 4.77 7.14
CA VAL A 72 -0.08 3.43 7.16
C VAL A 72 0.24 2.73 8.47
N ASP A 73 -0.70 1.96 8.98
CA ASP A 73 -0.47 1.10 10.14
C ASP A 73 0.29 -0.17 9.75
N ALA A 74 1.25 -0.55 10.58
CA ALA A 74 2.06 -1.76 10.42
C ALA A 74 2.40 -2.39 11.77
N LYS A 75 2.68 -3.69 11.73
CA LYS A 75 3.25 -4.44 12.84
C LYS A 75 4.69 -4.78 12.53
N LEU A 76 5.59 -4.42 13.42
CA LEU A 76 7.01 -4.69 13.32
C LEU A 76 7.36 -5.82 14.29
N LYS A 77 8.12 -6.80 13.83
CA LYS A 77 8.73 -7.81 14.69
C LYS A 77 10.19 -7.48 14.91
N ILE A 78 10.59 -7.27 16.15
CA ILE A 78 11.96 -6.97 16.55
C ILE A 78 12.27 -7.83 17.77
N ASN A 79 13.34 -8.63 17.72
CA ASN A 79 13.75 -9.54 18.79
C ASN A 79 12.58 -10.42 19.26
N ASN A 80 11.86 -11.01 18.30
CA ASN A 80 10.68 -11.85 18.53
C ASN A 80 9.53 -11.18 19.33
N LYS A 81 9.47 -9.85 19.37
CA LYS A 81 8.38 -9.06 19.94
C LYS A 81 7.70 -8.22 18.86
N ILE A 82 6.38 -8.05 18.98
CA ILE A 82 5.57 -7.28 18.04
C ILE A 82 5.33 -5.87 18.58
N TYR A 83 5.50 -4.87 17.71
CA TYR A 83 5.28 -3.45 17.96
C TYR A 83 4.32 -2.90 16.91
N ASN A 84 3.37 -2.07 17.32
CA ASN A 84 2.41 -1.44 16.42
C ASN A 84 2.90 -0.04 16.09
N GLU A 85 3.13 0.21 14.81
CA GLU A 85 3.66 1.47 14.32
C GLU A 85 2.79 2.04 13.22
N ILE A 86 2.75 3.35 13.17
CA ILE A 86 2.31 4.16 12.04
C ILE A 86 3.57 4.51 11.25
N LEU A 87 3.66 3.97 10.04
CA LEU A 87 4.73 4.25 9.11
C LEU A 87 4.35 5.39 8.18
N THR A 88 5.31 6.25 7.89
CA THR A 88 5.22 7.28 6.85
C THR A 88 5.93 6.80 5.59
N LYS A 89 5.84 7.57 4.51
CA LYS A 89 6.53 7.25 3.24
C LYS A 89 8.05 7.04 3.39
N ASN A 90 8.65 7.54 4.48
CA ASN A 90 10.09 7.51 4.72
C ASN A 90 10.49 6.54 5.86
N GLY A 91 9.57 5.74 6.41
CA GLY A 91 9.86 4.82 7.51
C GLY A 91 9.04 5.13 8.77
N LEU A 92 9.67 5.04 9.95
CA LEU A 92 9.00 5.22 11.25
C LEU A 92 8.32 6.60 11.37
N GLY A 93 7.12 6.62 11.94
CA GLY A 93 6.34 7.82 12.21
C GLY A 93 6.01 7.97 13.69
N ALA A 94 5.04 7.19 14.15
CA ALA A 94 4.57 7.18 15.54
C ALA A 94 4.17 5.75 15.93
N GLY A 95 4.16 5.42 17.21
CA GLY A 95 3.79 4.07 17.64
C GLY A 95 4.28 3.72 19.02
N ASP A 96 4.57 2.44 19.19
CA ASP A 96 5.11 1.88 20.42
C ASP A 96 6.55 2.39 20.67
N ASN A 97 7.00 2.28 21.92
CA ASN A 97 8.41 2.55 22.23
C ASN A 97 9.25 1.39 21.70
N LEU A 98 9.90 1.60 20.55
CA LEU A 98 10.83 0.63 19.98
C LEU A 98 12.09 0.52 20.86
N PRO A 99 12.71 -0.67 20.95
CA PRO A 99 14.00 -0.80 21.60
C PRO A 99 15.02 0.10 20.90
N GLU A 100 15.94 0.69 21.67
CA GLU A 100 17.04 1.47 21.09
C GLU A 100 17.69 0.64 19.97
N GLY A 101 17.78 1.24 18.79
CA GLY A 101 18.37 0.61 17.62
C GLY A 101 19.81 0.29 17.92
N ASN A 102 20.05 -0.94 18.37
CA ASN A 102 21.38 -1.41 18.58
C ASN A 102 22.08 -1.39 17.22
N THR A 103 23.40 -1.20 17.24
CA THR A 103 24.29 -1.27 16.07
C THR A 103 24.38 -2.69 15.48
N GLY A 104 23.30 -3.46 15.59
CA GLY A 104 23.15 -4.84 15.18
C GLY A 104 23.41 -5.03 13.68
N THR A 105 23.68 -6.28 13.34
CA THR A 105 23.92 -6.66 11.95
C THR A 105 22.63 -6.47 11.16
N ARG A 106 22.69 -5.79 10.01
CA ARG A 106 21.56 -5.70 9.09
C ARG A 106 21.12 -7.11 8.69
N ILE A 107 19.96 -7.51 9.14
CA ILE A 107 19.33 -8.77 8.74
C ILE A 107 18.39 -8.54 7.56
N PRO A 108 18.14 -9.58 6.74
CA PRO A 108 17.02 -9.56 5.82
C PRO A 108 15.71 -9.32 6.56
N VAL A 109 14.83 -8.51 5.98
CA VAL A 109 13.52 -8.17 6.56
C VAL A 109 12.43 -8.79 5.70
N GLU A 110 11.56 -9.59 6.31
CA GLU A 110 10.37 -10.10 5.63
C GLU A 110 9.26 -9.06 5.67
N VAL A 111 8.66 -8.75 4.52
CA VAL A 111 7.62 -7.73 4.40
C VAL A 111 6.35 -8.38 3.88
N LEU A 112 5.27 -8.31 4.66
CA LEU A 112 3.92 -8.66 4.24
C LEU A 112 3.14 -7.37 3.94
N TYR A 113 2.89 -7.13 2.66
CA TYR A 113 2.14 -5.99 2.18
C TYR A 113 0.63 -6.18 2.40
N SER A 114 -0.07 -5.05 2.49
CA SER A 114 -1.53 -5.03 2.68
C SER A 114 -2.34 -5.72 1.58
N ASN A 115 -1.77 -5.86 0.38
CA ASN A 115 -2.36 -6.60 -0.73
C ASN A 115 -2.10 -8.11 -0.68
N GLY A 116 -1.44 -8.60 0.38
CA GLY A 116 -1.07 -9.99 0.59
C GLY A 116 0.21 -10.43 -0.13
N GLN A 117 0.95 -9.53 -0.78
CA GLN A 117 2.26 -9.86 -1.34
C GLN A 117 3.32 -9.92 -0.25
N GLU A 118 4.30 -10.82 -0.43
CA GLU A 118 5.45 -10.96 0.46
C GLU A 118 6.75 -10.59 -0.29
N GLU A 119 7.67 -9.91 0.39
CA GLU A 119 9.00 -9.57 -0.12
C GLU A 119 10.06 -9.64 0.98
N THR A 120 11.20 -10.25 0.68
CA THR A 120 12.38 -10.20 1.55
C THR A 120 13.32 -9.07 1.13
N LEU A 121 13.48 -8.06 1.99
CA LEU A 121 14.40 -6.95 1.78
C LEU A 121 15.81 -7.30 2.28
N LYS A 122 16.78 -7.41 1.36
CA LYS A 122 18.20 -7.74 1.65
C LYS A 122 19.01 -6.55 2.12
#